data_AF-A0A800JEQ0-F1
#
_entry.id   AF-A0A800JEQ0-F1
#
_cell.length_a   1.000
_cell.length_b   1.000
_cell.length_c   1.000
_cell.angle_alpha   90.00
_cell.angle_beta   90.00
_cell.angle_gamma   90.00
#
_symmetry.space_group_name_H-M   'P 1'
#
loop_
_entity.id
_entity.type
_entity.pdbx_description
1 polymer ?
#
loop_
_entity_poly.entity_id
_entity_poly.type
_entity_poly.pdbx_seq_one_letter_code
_entity_poly.pdbx_strand_id
1 'polypeptide(L)'
;MNWKPIIFIVTGLAAWSARADEKALIAKGKVLFMTKICFTCHQTDPAVPAPAGLALRAPKFVGEFWGAEREVALGFGGKVVKVKLDDKYFIESVKLPMAKVVKGALVPMPPPPPPITDEDIAALMAYVKSLSKPL
;
A
#
# COMPACT_ATOMS: atom_id res chain seq x y z
N MET A 1 34.84 40.91 28.14
CA MET A 1 33.50 40.30 28.12
C MET A 1 33.04 40.22 26.68
N ASN A 2 32.94 39.02 26.12
CA ASN A 2 32.54 38.83 24.73
C ASN A 2 31.58 37.62 24.67
N TRP A 3 30.28 37.89 24.80
CA TRP A 3 29.23 36.89 24.64
C TRP A 3 28.70 37.01 23.21
N LYS A 4 28.93 35.98 22.39
CA LYS A 4 28.21 35.83 21.11
C LYS A 4 26.98 34.95 21.35
N PRO A 5 25.78 35.37 20.93
CA PRO A 5 24.59 34.54 21.08
C PRO A 5 24.65 33.37 20.09
N ILE A 6 24.55 32.16 20.61
CA ILE A 6 24.35 30.96 19.81
C ILE A 6 22.89 30.98 19.37
N ILE A 7 22.67 31.27 18.08
CA ILE A 7 21.35 31.16 17.45
C ILE A 7 21.07 29.67 17.27
N PHE A 8 20.20 29.11 18.13
CA PHE A 8 19.63 27.79 17.92
C PHE A 8 18.58 27.89 16.80
N ILE A 9 18.90 27.30 15.65
CA ILE A 9 18.00 27.22 14.50
C ILE A 9 16.85 26.26 14.85
N VAL A 10 15.62 26.76 14.90
CA VAL A 10 14.38 26.05 15.33
C VAL A 10 13.79 25.15 14.23
N THR A 11 14.60 24.63 13.29
CA THR A 11 14.08 23.89 12.12
C THR A 11 13.74 22.42 12.39
N GLY A 12 14.07 21.88 13.57
CA GLY A 12 13.92 20.44 13.88
C GLY A 12 12.51 19.96 14.25
N LEU A 13 11.64 20.83 14.76
CA LEU A 13 10.33 20.41 15.31
C LEU A 13 9.31 19.98 14.25
N ALA A 14 9.22 20.69 13.13
CA ALA A 14 8.20 20.42 12.09
C ALA A 14 8.45 19.10 11.35
N ALA A 15 9.71 18.80 11.02
CA ALA A 15 10.08 17.55 10.35
C ALA A 15 9.86 16.31 11.25
N TRP A 16 10.03 16.48 12.57
CA TRP A 16 9.76 15.41 13.53
C TRP A 16 8.27 15.07 13.62
N SER A 17 7.40 16.10 13.69
CA SER A 17 5.95 15.90 13.72
C SER A 17 5.43 15.22 12.46
N ALA A 18 5.83 15.69 11.28
CA ALA A 18 5.41 15.07 10.01
C ALA A 18 5.81 13.58 9.91
N ARG A 19 7.00 13.22 10.42
CA ARG A 19 7.46 11.83 10.45
C ARG A 19 6.74 10.99 11.51
N ALA A 20 6.32 11.59 12.62
CA ALA A 20 5.49 10.92 13.62
C ALA A 20 4.09 10.62 13.05
N ASP A 21 3.50 11.57 12.32
CA ASP A 21 2.21 11.41 11.66
C ASP A 21 2.24 10.33 10.58
N GLU A 22 3.30 10.29 9.77
CA GLU A 22 3.50 9.23 8.76
C GLU A 22 3.60 7.83 9.41
N LYS A 23 4.40 7.70 10.48
CA LYS A 23 4.53 6.43 11.21
C LYS A 23 3.21 5.98 11.83
N ALA A 24 2.44 6.91 12.40
CA ALA A 24 1.12 6.61 12.96
C ALA A 24 0.16 6.14 11.86
N LEU A 25 0.19 6.78 10.69
CA LEU A 25 -0.64 6.41 9.55
C LEU A 25 -0.28 5.02 9.00
N ILE A 26 1.02 4.71 8.86
CA ILE A 26 1.51 3.38 8.48
C ILE A 26 1.07 2.32 9.50
N ALA A 27 1.17 2.62 10.80
CA ALA A 27 0.75 1.70 11.85
C ALA A 27 -0.75 1.42 11.79
N LYS A 28 -1.58 2.45 11.59
CA LYS A 28 -3.03 2.29 11.33
C LYS A 28 -3.27 1.41 10.11
N GLY A 29 -2.55 1.66 9.02
CA GLY A 29 -2.64 0.88 7.79
C GLY A 29 -2.31 -0.60 7.98
N LYS A 30 -1.29 -0.91 8.78
CA LYS A 30 -0.93 -2.30 9.13
C LYS A 30 -2.07 -2.99 9.89
N VAL A 31 -2.67 -2.32 10.87
CA VAL A 31 -3.82 -2.86 11.61
C VAL A 31 -4.99 -3.12 10.65
N LEU A 32 -5.30 -2.16 9.78
CA LEU A 32 -6.35 -2.33 8.77
C LEU A 32 -6.06 -3.46 7.79
N PHE A 33 -4.81 -3.65 7.36
CA PHE A 33 -4.43 -4.74 6.47
C PHE A 33 -4.72 -6.12 7.08
N MET A 34 -4.65 -6.22 8.41
CA MET A 34 -5.03 -7.42 9.16
C MET A 34 -6.56 -7.52 9.33
N THR A 35 -7.21 -6.46 9.83
CA THR A 35 -8.64 -6.49 10.18
C THR A 35 -9.55 -6.48 8.95
N LYS A 36 -9.07 -5.98 7.82
CA LYS A 36 -9.72 -6.05 6.49
C LYS A 36 -9.30 -7.29 5.70
N ILE A 37 -8.58 -8.23 6.35
CA ILE A 37 -8.31 -9.58 5.84
C ILE A 37 -7.39 -9.57 4.60
N CYS A 38 -6.78 -8.42 4.25
CA CYS A 38 -5.88 -8.28 3.10
C CYS A 38 -4.69 -9.26 3.18
N PHE A 39 -4.19 -9.51 4.39
CA PHE A 39 -3.06 -10.41 4.67
C PHE A 39 -3.28 -11.86 4.22
N THR A 40 -4.53 -12.31 4.09
CA THR A 40 -4.83 -13.68 3.66
C THR A 40 -4.40 -13.94 2.21
N CYS A 41 -4.48 -12.93 1.36
CA CYS A 41 -4.16 -13.02 -0.06
C CYS A 41 -2.88 -12.27 -0.43
N HIS A 42 -2.59 -11.14 0.21
CA HIS A 42 -1.45 -10.31 -0.14
C HIS A 42 -0.28 -10.56 0.81
N GLN A 43 0.72 -11.30 0.32
CA GLN A 43 1.98 -11.50 1.03
C GLN A 43 2.73 -10.17 1.17
N THR A 44 3.23 -9.88 2.37
CA THR A 44 3.99 -8.64 2.68
C THR A 44 5.38 -8.92 3.26
N ASP A 45 5.59 -10.13 3.79
CA ASP A 45 6.87 -10.62 4.31
C ASP A 45 7.27 -11.86 3.49
N PRO A 46 8.45 -11.88 2.83
CA PRO A 46 8.94 -13.06 2.13
C PRO A 46 8.95 -14.34 2.97
N ALA A 47 9.19 -14.23 4.29
CA ALA A 47 9.27 -15.35 5.20
C ALA A 47 7.91 -15.86 5.70
N VAL A 48 6.84 -15.05 5.55
CA VAL A 48 5.49 -15.40 5.97
C VAL A 48 4.60 -15.58 4.74
N PRO A 49 4.29 -16.83 4.33
CA PRO A 49 3.47 -17.06 3.15
C PRO A 49 2.02 -16.61 3.37
N ALA A 50 1.36 -16.23 2.26
CA ALA A 50 -0.10 -16.06 2.19
C ALA A 50 -0.68 -17.19 1.32
N PRO A 51 -1.06 -18.36 1.88
CA PRO A 51 -1.38 -19.56 1.10
C PRO A 51 -2.54 -19.36 0.13
N ALA A 52 -3.60 -18.65 0.55
CA ALA A 52 -4.71 -18.32 -0.34
C ALA A 52 -4.24 -17.42 -1.50
N GLY A 53 -3.38 -16.44 -1.20
CA GLY A 53 -2.75 -15.59 -2.20
C GLY A 53 -1.95 -16.35 -3.24
N LEU A 54 -1.17 -17.33 -2.80
CA LEU A 54 -0.39 -18.20 -3.68
C LEU A 54 -1.32 -19.01 -4.61
N ALA A 55 -2.35 -19.64 -4.04
CA ALA A 55 -3.31 -20.44 -4.79
C ALA A 55 -4.08 -19.60 -5.83
N LEU A 56 -4.45 -18.37 -5.50
CA LEU A 56 -5.23 -17.47 -6.35
C LEU A 56 -4.37 -16.60 -7.28
N ARG A 57 -3.04 -16.69 -7.17
CA ARG A 57 -2.07 -15.81 -7.86
C ARG A 57 -2.33 -14.33 -7.58
N ALA A 58 -2.64 -14.01 -6.33
CA ALA A 58 -2.79 -12.64 -5.88
C ALA A 58 -1.44 -11.89 -5.94
N PRO A 59 -1.43 -10.59 -6.25
CA PRO A 59 -0.20 -9.80 -6.25
C PRO A 59 0.38 -9.73 -4.84
N LYS A 60 1.71 -9.75 -4.75
CA LYS A 60 2.48 -9.63 -3.51
C LYS A 60 2.95 -8.18 -3.32
N PHE A 61 3.13 -7.77 -2.07
CA PHE A 61 3.72 -6.50 -1.68
C PHE A 61 5.07 -6.75 -1.03
N VAL A 62 5.99 -7.30 -1.83
CA VAL A 62 7.33 -7.71 -1.41
C VAL A 62 8.34 -7.17 -2.43
N GLY A 63 9.41 -6.57 -1.95
CA GLY A 63 10.45 -5.96 -2.77
C GLY A 63 10.10 -4.58 -3.29
N GLU A 64 10.75 -4.14 -4.37
CA GLU A 64 10.49 -2.84 -4.97
C GLU A 64 9.35 -2.95 -5.98
N PHE A 65 8.17 -2.43 -5.62
CA PHE A 65 6.96 -2.59 -6.43
C PHE A 65 6.15 -1.30 -6.59
N TRP A 66 6.27 -0.34 -5.68
CA TRP A 66 5.52 0.91 -5.77
C TRP A 66 6.05 1.76 -6.91
N GLY A 67 5.15 2.25 -7.75
CA GLY A 67 5.50 2.97 -8.97
C GLY A 67 5.98 2.07 -10.12
N ALA A 68 6.06 0.75 -9.95
CA ALA A 68 6.38 -0.16 -11.05
C ALA A 68 5.22 -0.26 -12.05
N GLU A 69 5.54 -0.49 -13.33
CA GLU A 69 4.55 -0.88 -14.32
C GLU A 69 4.02 -2.29 -14.05
N ARG A 70 2.75 -2.52 -14.36
CA ARG A 70 2.12 -3.85 -14.35
C ARG A 70 1.07 -3.97 -15.44
N GLU A 71 0.88 -5.21 -15.90
CA GLU A 71 -0.18 -5.54 -16.83
C GLU A 71 -1.46 -5.88 -16.07
N VAL A 72 -2.58 -5.30 -16.49
CA VAL A 72 -3.91 -5.54 -15.93
C VAL A 72 -4.91 -5.78 -17.05
N ALA A 73 -5.88 -6.65 -16.84
CA ALA A 73 -7.07 -6.77 -17.66
C ALA A 73 -8.11 -5.72 -17.23
N LEU A 74 -8.73 -5.03 -18.19
CA LEU A 74 -9.90 -4.17 -17.96
C LEU A 74 -11.13 -5.07 -17.73
N GLY A 75 -11.58 -5.20 -16.48
CA GLY A 75 -12.48 -6.30 -16.10
C GLY A 75 -11.76 -7.64 -16.00
N PHE A 76 -12.48 -8.67 -15.52
CA PHE A 76 -11.93 -10.02 -15.47
C PHE A 76 -11.97 -10.67 -16.86
N GLY A 77 -10.80 -11.01 -17.41
CA GLY A 77 -10.67 -11.61 -18.76
C GLY A 77 -10.76 -10.61 -19.92
N GLY A 78 -10.82 -9.31 -19.65
CA GLY A 78 -10.89 -8.28 -20.69
C GLY A 78 -9.54 -7.91 -21.31
N LYS A 79 -9.53 -6.82 -22.09
CA LYS A 79 -8.32 -6.32 -22.77
C LYS A 79 -7.21 -6.01 -21.76
N VAL A 80 -6.00 -6.49 -22.04
CA VAL A 80 -4.81 -6.21 -21.23
C VAL A 80 -4.24 -4.83 -21.58
N VAL A 81 -3.93 -4.04 -20.55
CA VAL A 81 -3.26 -2.74 -20.63
C VAL A 81 -2.13 -2.66 -19.60
N LYS A 82 -1.19 -1.74 -19.79
CA LYS A 82 -0.18 -1.40 -18.79
C LYS A 82 -0.66 -0.25 -17.91
N VAL A 83 -0.43 -0.35 -16.61
CA VAL A 83 -0.68 0.71 -15.62
C VAL A 83 0.49 0.79 -14.66
N LYS A 84 0.63 1.94 -13.99
CA LYS A 84 1.59 2.12 -12.90
C LYS A 84 0.91 1.75 -11.57
N LEU A 85 1.60 1.07 -10.66
CA LEU A 85 1.15 0.95 -9.27
C LEU A 85 1.37 2.28 -8.54
N ASP A 86 0.50 3.24 -8.82
CA ASP A 86 0.47 4.55 -8.18
C ASP A 86 -0.73 4.69 -7.22
N ASP A 87 -0.80 5.84 -6.56
CA ASP A 87 -1.83 6.15 -5.57
C ASP A 87 -3.25 6.05 -6.17
N LYS A 88 -3.44 6.51 -7.42
CA LYS A 88 -4.75 6.45 -8.10
C LYS A 88 -5.16 5.01 -8.39
N TYR A 89 -4.25 4.20 -8.93
CA TYR A 89 -4.51 2.79 -9.22
C TYR A 89 -4.74 1.98 -7.93
N PHE A 90 -4.00 2.26 -6.85
CA PHE A 90 -4.23 1.59 -5.57
C PHE A 90 -5.64 1.90 -5.03
N ILE A 91 -6.02 3.18 -4.97
CA ILE A 91 -7.35 3.60 -4.49
C ILE A 91 -8.47 2.97 -5.34
N GLU A 92 -8.33 2.99 -6.67
CA GLU A 92 -9.29 2.36 -7.58
C GLU A 92 -9.36 0.84 -7.35
N SER A 93 -8.22 0.17 -7.16
CA SER A 93 -8.18 -1.28 -6.93
C SER A 93 -8.90 -1.65 -5.63
N VAL A 94 -8.80 -0.83 -4.59
CA VAL A 94 -9.47 -1.07 -3.30
C VAL A 94 -10.98 -0.78 -3.40
N LYS A 95 -11.38 0.30 -4.09
CA LYS A 95 -12.79 0.71 -4.22
C LYS A 95 -13.56 -0.10 -5.26
N LEU A 96 -12.91 -0.45 -6.37
CA LEU A 96 -13.49 -1.06 -7.56
C LEU A 96 -12.61 -2.23 -8.03
N PRO A 97 -12.43 -3.29 -7.22
CA PRO A 97 -11.44 -4.33 -7.49
C PRO A 97 -11.66 -5.13 -8.79
N MET A 98 -12.89 -5.09 -9.33
CA MET A 98 -13.24 -5.69 -10.62
C MET A 98 -12.81 -4.86 -11.82
N ALA A 99 -12.55 -3.56 -11.65
CA ALA A 99 -12.30 -2.66 -12.78
C ALA A 99 -10.99 -2.99 -13.51
N LYS A 100 -9.94 -3.35 -12.76
CA LYS A 100 -8.62 -3.71 -13.28
C LYS A 100 -8.03 -4.87 -12.51
N VAL A 101 -7.95 -6.04 -13.14
CA VAL A 101 -7.43 -7.26 -12.52
C VAL A 101 -6.02 -7.53 -13.01
N VAL A 102 -5.06 -7.73 -12.10
CA VAL A 102 -3.66 -8.03 -12.46
C VAL A 102 -3.60 -9.26 -13.36
N LYS A 103 -2.86 -9.16 -14.47
CA LYS A 103 -2.70 -10.28 -15.41
C LYS A 103 -2.14 -11.50 -14.68
N GLY A 104 -2.80 -12.65 -14.89
CA GLY A 104 -2.42 -13.92 -14.29
C GLY A 104 -3.07 -14.21 -12.93
N ALA A 105 -3.76 -13.25 -12.31
CA ALA A 105 -4.64 -13.54 -11.17
C ALA A 105 -5.76 -14.48 -11.62
N LEU A 106 -6.07 -15.50 -10.81
CA LEU A 106 -7.08 -16.51 -11.16
C LEU A 106 -8.50 -16.06 -10.82
N VAL A 107 -8.62 -15.08 -9.94
CA VAL A 107 -9.89 -14.43 -9.59
C VAL A 107 -9.63 -12.93 -9.36
N PRO A 108 -10.66 -12.09 -9.52
CA PRO A 108 -10.61 -10.71 -9.06
C PRO A 108 -10.46 -10.61 -7.54
N MET A 109 -9.91 -9.50 -7.06
CA MET A 109 -9.89 -9.23 -5.62
C MET A 109 -11.34 -9.04 -5.12
N PRO A 110 -11.75 -9.66 -3.99
CA PRO A 110 -13.04 -9.36 -3.40
C PRO A 110 -13.05 -7.92 -2.86
N PRO A 111 -14.21 -7.25 -2.81
CA PRO A 111 -14.34 -5.99 -2.09
C PRO A 111 -13.87 -6.15 -0.64
N PRO A 112 -13.09 -5.19 -0.09
CA PRO A 112 -12.71 -5.23 1.32
C PRO A 112 -13.93 -5.25 2.24
N PRO A 113 -13.86 -5.89 3.42
CA PRO A 113 -14.96 -5.92 4.37
C PRO A 113 -15.43 -4.51 4.78
N PRO A 114 -16.72 -4.16 4.62
CA PRO A 114 -17.23 -2.86 5.01
C PRO A 114 -17.23 -2.70 6.55
N PRO A 115 -17.20 -1.45 7.07
CA PRO A 115 -17.02 -0.21 6.32
C PRO A 115 -15.57 -0.03 5.88
N ILE A 116 -15.33 0.56 4.71
CA ILE A 116 -14.00 1.02 4.30
C ILE A 116 -14.11 2.49 3.86
N THR A 117 -13.50 3.38 4.62
CA THR A 117 -13.56 4.82 4.37
C THR A 117 -12.34 5.30 3.58
N ASP A 118 -12.37 6.55 3.11
CA ASP A 118 -11.23 7.14 2.40
C ASP A 118 -10.00 7.28 3.31
N GLU A 119 -10.20 7.53 4.60
CA GLU A 119 -9.12 7.54 5.60
C GLU A 119 -8.53 6.15 5.84
N ASP A 120 -9.34 5.10 5.76
CA ASP A 120 -8.84 3.72 5.86
C ASP A 120 -8.04 3.34 4.62
N ILE A 121 -8.49 3.75 3.44
CA ILE A 121 -7.76 3.54 2.18
C ILE A 121 -6.43 4.31 2.20
N ALA A 122 -6.42 5.55 2.69
CA ALA A 122 -5.21 6.34 2.84
C ALA A 122 -4.20 5.67 3.78
N ALA A 123 -4.67 5.14 4.92
CA ALA A 123 -3.82 4.41 5.86
C ALA A 123 -3.29 3.09 5.25
N LEU A 124 -4.16 2.29 4.62
CA LEU A 124 -3.77 1.07 3.90
C LEU A 124 -2.71 1.36 2.83
N MET A 125 -2.90 2.44 2.06
CA MET A 125 -1.97 2.88 1.03
C MET A 125 -0.62 3.25 1.64
N ALA A 126 -0.60 4.04 2.72
CA ALA A 126 0.63 4.40 3.42
C ALA A 126 1.39 3.15 3.89
N TYR A 127 0.69 2.17 4.47
CA TYR A 127 1.28 0.91 4.87
C TYR A 127 1.85 0.13 3.67
N VAL A 128 1.05 -0.10 2.61
CA VAL A 128 1.51 -0.85 1.43
C VAL A 128 2.69 -0.15 0.75
N LYS A 129 2.65 1.17 0.60
CA LYS A 129 3.75 1.96 0.04
C LYS A 129 5.03 1.82 0.87
N SER A 130 4.92 1.79 2.20
CA SER A 130 6.07 1.60 3.11
C SER A 130 6.75 0.23 3.00
N LEU A 131 6.05 -0.79 2.46
CA LEU A 131 6.62 -2.11 2.21
C LEU A 131 7.48 -2.17 0.95
N SER A 132 7.34 -1.19 0.05
CA SER A 132 8.11 -1.15 -1.20
C SER A 132 9.55 -0.70 -0.93
N LYS A 133 10.47 -1.64 -0.98
CA LYS A 133 11.90 -1.43 -0.72
C LYS A 133 12.73 -2.47 -1.47
N PRO A 134 13.99 -2.19 -1.82
CA PRO A 134 14.90 -3.21 -2.34
C PRO A 134 14.92 -4.45 -1.43
N LEU A 135 14.93 -5.64 -2.03
CA LEU A 135 15.02 -6.92 -1.32
C LEU A 135 16.41 -7.17 -0.76
#